data_AF-A0A2S5WKQ3-F1
#
_entry.id   AF-A0A2S5WKQ3-F1
#
_cell.length_a   1.000
_cell.length_b   1.000
_cell.length_c   1.000
_cell.angle_alpha   90.00
_cell.angle_beta   90.00
_cell.angle_gamma   90.00
#
_symmetry.space_group_name_H-M   'P 1'
#
loop_
_entity.id
_entity.type
_entity.pdbx_description
1 polymer ?
#
loop_
_entity_poly.entity_id
_entity_poly.type
_entity_poly.pdbx_seq_one_letter_code
_entity_poly.pdbx_strand_id
1 'polypeptide(L)'
;MHPRRALTFVALSVLSVTSLSACATPDPVRLVDHLTVNELSATMEIDELLPEDASAFVLGCPYSDVDALAASSGIDRELFRVGDRDLPGLTTDGPVALLPVIDGKVRPGVSYDTQHVSMCGTHNEAIIDRGSTLTFAQDGYGQWFAVSVLPSEQA
;
A
#
# COMPACT_ATOMS: atom_id res chain seq x y z
N MET A 1 -26.48 58.63 52.85
CA MET A 1 -25.01 58.49 52.80
C MET A 1 -24.69 57.43 51.75
N HIS A 2 -23.91 57.76 50.72
CA HIS A 2 -23.39 56.81 49.74
C HIS A 2 -22.09 56.18 50.27
N PRO A 3 -21.81 54.91 49.93
CA PRO A 3 -20.70 54.61 49.00
C PRO A 3 -21.09 53.49 48.00
N ARG A 4 -20.99 53.66 46.68
CA ARG A 4 -19.83 53.57 45.74
C ARG A 4 -19.19 52.17 45.57
N ARG A 5 -19.32 51.66 44.32
CA ARG A 5 -18.46 50.74 43.53
C ARG A 5 -18.50 49.25 43.95
N ALA A 6 -18.45 48.26 43.07
CA ALA A 6 -17.78 48.17 41.77
C ALA A 6 -18.52 47.24 40.77
N LEU A 7 -18.45 47.59 39.49
CA LEU A 7 -18.80 46.74 38.34
C LEU A 7 -17.58 45.87 38.03
N THR A 8 -17.73 44.55 38.11
CA THR A 8 -16.72 43.59 37.65
C THR A 8 -17.21 43.00 36.32
N PHE A 9 -16.71 43.54 35.21
CA PHE A 9 -16.86 42.93 33.89
C PHE A 9 -15.88 41.77 33.81
N VAL A 10 -16.38 40.54 33.90
CA VAL A 10 -15.61 39.34 33.55
C VAL A 10 -15.80 39.13 32.04
N ALA A 11 -14.83 39.60 31.26
CA ALA A 11 -14.73 39.27 29.84
C ALA A 11 -14.33 37.79 29.72
N LEU A 12 -15.31 36.93 29.40
CA LEU A 12 -15.10 35.52 29.14
C LEU A 12 -14.58 35.37 27.71
N SER A 13 -13.26 35.38 27.54
CA SER A 13 -12.60 35.06 26.28
C SER A 13 -12.76 33.57 26.00
N VAL A 14 -13.76 33.20 25.21
CA VAL A 14 -13.91 31.84 24.68
C VAL A 14 -12.82 31.64 23.63
N LEU A 15 -11.71 31.05 24.03
CA LEU A 15 -10.73 30.47 23.11
C LEU A 15 -11.39 29.29 22.42
N SER A 16 -11.97 29.55 21.25
CA SER A 16 -12.36 28.53 20.29
C SER A 16 -11.11 27.78 19.83
N VAL A 17 -10.82 26.67 20.52
CA VAL A 17 -9.90 25.63 20.02
C VAL A 17 -10.58 25.02 18.81
N THR A 18 -10.26 25.55 17.63
CA THR A 18 -10.49 24.83 16.38
C THR A 18 -9.54 23.65 16.39
N SER A 19 -10.01 22.52 16.91
CA SER A 19 -9.37 21.23 16.71
C SER A 19 -9.34 20.96 15.21
N LEU A 20 -8.24 21.34 14.57
CA LEU A 20 -7.85 20.83 13.27
C LEU A 20 -7.61 19.34 13.49
N SER A 21 -8.67 18.54 13.33
CA SER A 21 -8.56 17.13 13.05
C SER A 21 -7.81 17.03 11.72
N ALA A 22 -6.48 17.09 11.78
CA ALA A 22 -5.66 16.55 10.73
C ALA A 22 -6.17 15.11 10.55
N CYS A 23 -6.77 14.82 9.40
CA CYS A 23 -7.07 13.45 9.01
C CYS A 23 -5.73 12.72 9.09
N ALA A 24 -5.52 11.94 10.16
CA ALA A 24 -4.39 11.04 10.22
C ALA A 24 -4.49 10.18 8.97
N THR A 25 -3.41 10.11 8.19
CA THR A 25 -3.31 9.14 7.11
C THR A 25 -3.68 7.78 7.68
N PRO A 26 -4.62 7.04 7.08
CA PRO A 26 -4.99 5.73 7.56
C PRO A 26 -3.73 4.87 7.67
N ASP A 27 -3.63 4.10 8.75
CA ASP A 27 -2.50 3.18 8.93
C ASP A 27 -2.43 2.21 7.74
N PRO A 28 -1.22 1.86 7.27
CA PRO A 28 -1.05 0.94 6.16
C PRO A 28 -1.67 -0.43 6.49
N VAL A 29 -2.29 -1.04 5.49
CA VAL A 29 -2.87 -2.39 5.62
C VAL A 29 -1.73 -3.40 5.76
N ARG A 30 -1.84 -4.34 6.71
CA ARG A 30 -0.77 -5.30 7.00
C ARG A 30 -0.89 -6.52 6.09
N LEU A 31 0.13 -6.82 5.29
CA LEU A 31 0.12 -7.97 4.38
C LEU A 31 -0.04 -9.31 5.09
N VAL A 32 0.50 -9.43 6.31
CA VAL A 32 0.39 -10.66 7.10
C VAL A 32 -1.05 -11.06 7.41
N ASP A 33 -1.96 -10.08 7.47
CA ASP A 33 -3.37 -10.34 7.79
C ASP A 33 -4.14 -10.96 6.59
N HIS A 34 -3.53 -10.97 5.40
CA HIS A 34 -4.06 -11.60 4.17
C HIS A 34 -3.44 -12.98 3.90
N LEU A 35 -2.56 -13.48 4.77
CA LEU A 35 -1.98 -14.80 4.63
C LEU A 35 -2.90 -15.88 5.19
N THR A 36 -3.21 -16.87 4.36
CA THR A 36 -3.78 -18.14 4.80
C THR A 36 -2.65 -19.12 5.12
N VAL A 37 -2.34 -19.28 6.41
CA VAL A 37 -1.21 -20.10 6.88
C VAL A 37 -1.60 -21.58 7.03
N ASN A 38 -0.78 -22.45 6.46
CA ASN A 38 -0.75 -23.91 6.66
C ASN A 38 0.59 -24.30 7.29
N GLU A 39 0.72 -25.53 7.79
CA GLU A 39 1.83 -25.99 8.67
C GLU A 39 3.22 -25.40 8.37
N LEU A 40 3.65 -25.35 7.10
CA LEU A 40 4.96 -24.84 6.67
C LEU A 40 4.89 -23.84 5.50
N SER A 41 3.71 -23.42 5.10
CA SER A 41 3.50 -22.54 3.95
C SER A 41 2.35 -21.56 4.20
N ALA A 42 2.29 -20.49 3.44
CA ALA A 42 1.11 -19.63 3.43
C ALA A 42 0.70 -19.32 1.99
N THR A 43 -0.57 -19.01 1.80
CA THR A 43 -1.09 -18.52 0.51
C THR A 43 -1.75 -17.17 0.67
N MET A 44 -1.82 -16.42 -0.43
CA MET A 44 -2.52 -15.14 -0.52
C MET A 44 -3.22 -15.06 -1.87
N GLU A 45 -4.52 -14.78 -1.85
CA GLU A 45 -5.30 -14.53 -3.06
C GLU A 45 -5.20 -13.05 -3.44
N ILE A 46 -4.81 -12.77 -4.67
CA ILE A 46 -4.58 -11.39 -5.12
C ILE A 46 -5.89 -10.60 -5.28
N ASP A 47 -7.00 -11.29 -5.50
CA ASP A 47 -8.32 -10.68 -5.66
C ASP A 47 -8.76 -9.89 -4.44
N GLU A 48 -8.32 -10.31 -3.24
CA GLU A 48 -8.64 -9.61 -1.99
C GLU A 48 -7.92 -8.25 -1.88
N LEU A 49 -6.85 -8.07 -2.63
CA LEU A 49 -6.02 -6.86 -2.60
C LEU A 49 -6.35 -5.91 -3.74
N LEU A 50 -6.91 -6.41 -4.85
CA LEU A 50 -7.19 -5.65 -6.07
C LEU A 50 -8.44 -4.76 -5.93
N PRO A 51 -8.36 -3.48 -6.31
CA PRO A 51 -9.55 -2.70 -6.66
C PRO A 51 -10.37 -3.40 -7.74
N GLU A 52 -11.71 -3.34 -7.71
CA GLU A 52 -12.59 -4.09 -8.62
C GLU A 52 -12.28 -3.90 -10.12
N ASP A 53 -11.77 -2.74 -10.53
CA ASP A 53 -11.43 -2.39 -11.91
C ASP A 53 -10.00 -2.76 -12.34
N ALA A 54 -9.16 -3.25 -11.43
CA ALA A 54 -7.76 -3.58 -11.71
C ALA A 54 -7.57 -4.99 -12.28
N SER A 55 -6.92 -5.13 -13.43
CA SER A 55 -6.70 -6.45 -14.06
C SER A 55 -5.52 -7.22 -13.47
N ALA A 56 -4.56 -6.52 -12.86
CA ALA A 56 -3.32 -7.07 -12.32
C ALA A 56 -2.68 -6.08 -11.34
N PHE A 57 -1.64 -6.52 -10.64
CA PHE A 57 -0.72 -5.66 -9.90
C PHE A 57 0.69 -5.69 -10.50
N VAL A 58 1.31 -4.52 -10.58
CA VAL A 58 2.78 -4.41 -10.66
C VAL A 58 3.32 -4.32 -9.24
N LEU A 59 4.31 -5.15 -8.92
CA LEU A 59 4.95 -5.13 -7.62
C LEU A 59 5.99 -4.01 -7.53
N GLY A 60 5.67 -2.97 -6.76
CA GLY A 60 6.61 -1.90 -6.38
C GLY A 60 7.43 -2.32 -5.17
N CYS A 61 8.57 -2.97 -5.40
CA CYS A 61 9.49 -3.38 -4.33
C CYS A 61 10.29 -2.19 -3.75
N PRO A 62 10.80 -2.29 -2.51
CA PRO A 62 11.74 -1.29 -1.99
C PRO A 62 12.87 -1.03 -2.99
N TYR A 63 13.30 0.22 -3.11
CA TYR A 63 14.31 0.66 -4.09
C TYR A 63 13.92 0.56 -5.57
N SER A 64 12.67 0.20 -5.88
CA SER A 64 12.18 0.25 -7.26
C SER A 64 11.84 1.69 -7.66
N ASP A 65 12.28 2.10 -8.83
CA ASP A 65 11.83 3.32 -9.51
C ASP A 65 11.06 2.96 -10.79
N VAL A 66 10.51 3.95 -11.47
CA VAL A 66 9.71 3.73 -12.69
C VAL A 66 10.53 3.03 -13.78
N ASP A 67 11.83 3.32 -13.90
CA ASP A 67 12.67 2.67 -14.91
C ASP A 67 12.89 1.19 -14.61
N ALA A 68 13.20 0.86 -13.36
CA ALA A 68 13.36 -0.51 -12.91
C ALA A 68 12.05 -1.30 -13.04
N LEU A 69 10.90 -0.68 -12.72
CA LEU A 69 9.60 -1.33 -12.88
C LEU A 69 9.24 -1.54 -14.34
N ALA A 70 9.42 -0.55 -15.20
CA ALA A 70 9.17 -0.70 -16.64
C ALA A 70 10.06 -1.80 -17.25
N ALA A 71 11.34 -1.83 -16.88
CA ALA A 71 12.28 -2.84 -17.36
C ALA A 71 11.95 -4.26 -16.88
N SER A 72 11.58 -4.43 -15.61
CA SER A 72 11.28 -5.74 -15.03
C SER A 72 9.90 -6.28 -15.43
N SER A 73 8.89 -5.42 -15.53
CA SER A 73 7.54 -5.79 -15.93
C SER A 73 7.35 -5.92 -17.44
N GLY A 74 8.19 -5.28 -18.25
CA GLY A 74 8.00 -5.16 -19.70
C GLY A 74 6.87 -4.19 -20.10
N ILE A 75 6.28 -3.48 -19.14
CA ILE A 75 5.28 -2.43 -19.39
C ILE A 75 6.00 -1.17 -19.89
N ASP A 76 5.42 -0.53 -20.92
CA ASP A 76 5.91 0.75 -21.42
C ASP A 76 5.96 1.78 -20.28
N ARG A 77 7.11 2.44 -20.13
CA ARG A 77 7.34 3.47 -19.11
C ARG A 77 6.24 4.54 -19.08
N GLU A 78 5.71 4.94 -20.24
CA GLU A 78 4.67 5.98 -20.31
C GLU A 78 3.36 5.56 -19.61
N LEU A 79 3.13 4.26 -19.41
CA LEU A 79 1.96 3.74 -18.69
C LEU A 79 2.06 3.91 -17.17
N PHE A 80 3.23 4.30 -16.64
CA PHE A 80 3.44 4.68 -15.25
C PHE A 80 3.21 6.18 -14.99
N ARG A 81 2.73 6.96 -15.98
CA ARG A 81 2.54 8.41 -15.81
C ARG A 81 1.17 8.78 -15.23
N VAL A 82 1.20 9.74 -14.31
CA VAL A 82 0.03 10.43 -13.75
C VAL A 82 0.07 11.90 -14.20
N GLY A 83 -0.71 12.20 -15.24
CA GLY A 83 -0.62 13.48 -15.94
C GLY A 83 0.77 13.62 -16.59
N ASP A 84 1.44 14.75 -16.35
CA ASP A 84 2.78 15.00 -16.91
C ASP A 84 3.92 14.44 -16.05
N ARG A 85 3.64 13.71 -14.97
CA ARG A 85 4.64 13.22 -14.02
C ARG A 85 4.68 11.69 -13.96
N ASP A 86 5.83 11.16 -13.56
CA ASP A 86 5.98 9.76 -13.20
C ASP A 86 5.18 9.41 -11.94
N LEU A 87 4.90 8.11 -11.76
CA LEU A 87 4.17 7.60 -10.61
C LEU A 87 4.86 8.03 -9.30
N PRO A 88 4.17 8.78 -8.42
CA PRO A 88 4.76 9.24 -7.17
C PRO A 88 4.84 8.11 -6.13
N GLY A 89 5.76 8.22 -5.19
CA GLY A 89 5.79 7.36 -4.00
C GLY A 89 6.56 6.04 -4.15
N LEU A 90 7.20 5.81 -5.30
CA LEU A 90 8.22 4.79 -5.47
C LEU A 90 9.51 5.25 -4.78
N THR A 91 9.55 5.16 -3.45
CA THR A 91 10.67 5.64 -2.64
C THR A 91 11.62 4.51 -2.28
N THR A 92 12.91 4.84 -2.13
CA THR A 92 13.98 3.87 -1.89
C THR A 92 13.79 3.04 -0.63
N ASP A 93 13.35 3.63 0.48
CA ASP A 93 13.23 2.93 1.77
C ASP A 93 11.78 2.66 2.21
N GLY A 94 10.83 2.71 1.27
CA GLY A 94 9.39 2.60 1.55
C GLY A 94 8.85 1.16 1.60
N PRO A 95 7.62 0.97 2.13
CA PRO A 95 6.91 -0.31 2.07
C PRO A 95 6.68 -0.77 0.63
N VAL A 96 6.36 -2.07 0.47
CA VAL A 96 5.90 -2.60 -0.82
C VAL A 96 4.60 -1.91 -1.24
N ALA A 97 4.54 -1.50 -2.51
CA ALA A 97 3.34 -0.98 -3.14
C ALA A 97 2.78 -2.00 -4.14
N LEU A 98 1.48 -2.31 -4.03
CA LEU A 98 0.77 -3.08 -5.05
C LEU A 98 0.11 -2.08 -5.99
N LEU A 99 0.69 -1.89 -7.17
CA LEU A 99 0.31 -0.85 -8.11
C LEU A 99 -0.68 -1.40 -9.14
N PRO A 100 -1.98 -1.07 -9.05
CA PRO A 100 -2.97 -1.72 -9.90
C PRO A 100 -2.81 -1.29 -11.35
N VAL A 101 -3.00 -2.26 -12.25
CA VAL A 101 -3.11 -2.02 -13.69
C VAL A 101 -4.59 -1.85 -14.03
N ILE A 102 -4.98 -0.63 -14.37
CA ILE A 102 -6.36 -0.27 -14.72
C ILE A 102 -6.34 0.36 -16.11
N ASP A 103 -7.13 -0.20 -17.03
CA ASP A 103 -7.17 0.20 -18.45
C ASP A 103 -5.77 0.24 -19.09
N GLY A 104 -4.92 -0.74 -18.75
CA GLY A 104 -3.54 -0.84 -19.23
C GLY A 104 -2.57 0.19 -18.65
N LYS A 105 -2.99 1.00 -17.67
CA LYS A 105 -2.13 1.98 -17.00
C LYS A 105 -1.83 1.56 -15.57
N VAL A 106 -0.59 1.78 -15.14
CA VAL A 106 -0.18 1.55 -13.75
C VAL A 106 -0.60 2.76 -12.92
N ARG A 107 -1.39 2.50 -11.87
CA ARG A 107 -1.97 3.54 -11.03
C ARG A 107 -1.34 3.54 -9.63
N PRO A 108 -1.46 4.66 -8.90
CA PRO A 108 -1.08 4.67 -7.49
C PRO A 108 -1.83 3.56 -6.75
N GLY A 109 -1.08 2.77 -6.00
CA GLY A 109 -1.57 1.59 -5.32
C GLY A 109 -1.76 1.78 -3.82
N VAL A 110 -2.10 0.69 -3.16
CA VAL A 110 -2.09 0.61 -1.69
C VAL A 110 -0.68 0.28 -1.24
N SER A 111 -0.16 1.05 -0.29
CA SER A 111 1.05 0.72 0.44
C SER A 111 0.71 -0.22 1.57
N TYR A 112 1.41 -1.34 1.64
CA TYR A 112 1.18 -2.33 2.69
C TYR A 112 2.31 -2.36 3.70
N ASP A 113 1.96 -2.55 4.96
CA ASP A 113 2.94 -2.92 5.97
C ASP A 113 3.44 -4.35 5.70
N THR A 114 4.73 -4.43 5.39
CA THR A 114 5.47 -5.66 5.06
C THR A 114 6.15 -6.27 6.27
N GLN A 115 5.85 -5.84 7.49
CA GLN A 115 6.33 -6.52 8.69
C GLN A 115 5.99 -8.01 8.61
N HIS A 116 7.03 -8.84 8.70
CA HIS A 116 6.96 -10.31 8.62
C HIS A 116 6.60 -10.92 7.27
N VAL A 117 6.36 -10.13 6.21
CA VAL A 117 6.02 -10.64 4.87
C VAL A 117 6.80 -9.90 3.80
N SER A 118 7.56 -10.63 2.98
CA SER A 118 8.21 -10.09 1.78
C SER A 118 7.54 -10.65 0.52
N MET A 119 6.86 -9.77 -0.24
CA MET A 119 6.37 -10.10 -1.59
C MET A 119 7.44 -9.92 -2.66
N CYS A 120 8.53 -9.23 -2.36
CA CYS A 120 9.68 -9.09 -3.26
C CYS A 120 10.63 -10.29 -3.16
N GLY A 121 10.03 -11.47 -2.99
CA GLY A 121 10.73 -12.71 -2.66
C GLY A 121 11.47 -13.30 -3.86
N THR A 122 11.58 -14.62 -3.91
CA THR A 122 12.41 -15.31 -4.91
C THR A 122 11.69 -15.64 -6.22
N HIS A 123 10.43 -15.22 -6.37
CA HIS A 123 9.72 -15.40 -7.64
C HIS A 123 10.15 -14.36 -8.66
N ASN A 124 10.02 -14.70 -9.94
CA ASN A 124 10.46 -13.84 -11.05
C ASN A 124 9.31 -13.06 -11.71
N GLU A 125 8.10 -13.17 -11.17
CA GLU A 125 6.93 -12.45 -11.70
C GLU A 125 6.88 -11.02 -11.16
N ALA A 126 7.01 -10.03 -12.05
CA ALA A 126 6.89 -8.61 -11.73
C ALA A 126 5.45 -8.09 -11.86
N ILE A 127 4.63 -8.77 -12.67
CA ILE A 127 3.19 -8.53 -12.83
C ILE A 127 2.47 -9.75 -12.29
N ILE A 128 1.47 -9.52 -11.44
CA ILE A 128 0.64 -10.58 -10.89
C ILE A 128 -0.80 -10.33 -11.30
N ASP A 129 -1.32 -11.20 -12.16
CA ASP A 129 -2.66 -11.09 -12.70
C ASP A 129 -3.73 -11.34 -11.63
N ARG A 130 -4.90 -10.73 -11.84
CA ARG A 130 -6.11 -11.05 -11.09
C ARG A 130 -6.36 -12.58 -11.09
N GLY A 131 -6.82 -13.07 -9.94
CA GLY A 131 -7.11 -14.48 -9.65
C GLY A 131 -5.86 -15.33 -9.42
N SER A 132 -4.66 -14.74 -9.41
CA SER A 132 -3.45 -15.47 -9.07
C SER A 132 -3.36 -15.69 -7.55
N THR A 133 -2.75 -16.81 -7.17
CA THR A 133 -2.45 -17.13 -5.78
C THR A 133 -0.93 -17.06 -5.56
N LEU A 134 -0.47 -16.27 -4.59
CA LEU A 134 0.92 -16.34 -4.15
C LEU A 134 1.09 -17.43 -3.11
N THR A 135 2.20 -18.16 -3.19
CA THR A 135 2.65 -19.07 -2.13
C THR A 135 3.87 -18.48 -1.45
N PHE A 136 3.91 -18.63 -0.13
CA PHE A 136 4.97 -18.16 0.74
C PHE A 136 5.59 -19.32 1.52
N ALA A 137 6.88 -19.22 1.77
CA ALA A 137 7.59 -20.05 2.73
C ALA A 137 8.01 -19.19 3.92
N GLN A 138 8.18 -19.82 5.09
CA GLN A 138 8.68 -19.15 6.28
C GLN A 138 10.18 -19.39 6.43
N ASP A 139 10.92 -18.35 6.80
CA ASP A 139 12.32 -18.51 7.19
C ASP A 139 12.43 -19.01 8.64
N GLY A 140 13.66 -19.31 9.07
CA GLY A 140 13.94 -19.77 10.43
C GLY A 140 13.68 -18.74 11.54
N TYR A 141 13.32 -17.50 11.18
CA TYR A 141 13.06 -16.38 12.09
C TYR A 141 11.56 -15.98 12.12
N GLY A 142 10.72 -16.70 11.38
CA GLY A 142 9.27 -16.47 11.34
C GLY A 142 8.80 -15.50 10.25
N GLN A 143 9.67 -15.05 9.36
CA GLN A 143 9.33 -14.17 8.25
C GLN A 143 8.87 -14.97 7.03
N TRP A 144 7.74 -14.56 6.46
CA TRP A 144 7.21 -15.12 5.22
C TRP A 144 7.84 -14.44 4.01
N PHE A 145 8.19 -15.22 2.99
CA PHE A 145 8.68 -14.70 1.71
C PHE A 145 7.98 -15.42 0.56
N ALA A 146 7.53 -14.63 -0.42
CA ALA A 146 6.87 -15.17 -1.59
C ALA A 146 7.86 -16.01 -2.42
N VAL A 147 7.46 -17.24 -2.74
CA VAL A 147 8.33 -18.21 -3.45
C VAL A 147 7.81 -18.58 -4.83
N SER A 148 6.50 -18.46 -5.04
CA SER A 148 5.89 -18.75 -6.34
C SER A 148 4.58 -18.00 -6.51
N VAL A 149 4.25 -17.74 -7.77
CA VAL A 149 2.94 -17.25 -8.20
C VAL A 149 2.29 -18.38 -8.98
N LEU A 150 1.10 -18.81 -8.56
CA LEU A 150 0.24 -19.67 -9.35
C LEU A 150 -0.71 -18.75 -10.14
N PRO A 151 -0.62 -18.70 -11.47
CA PRO A 151 -1.52 -17.88 -12.28
C PRO A 151 -2.97 -18.32 -12.07
N SER A 152 -3.92 -17.40 -12.26
CA SER A 152 -5.32 -17.80 -12.37
C SER A 152 -5.45 -18.90 -13.44
N GLU A 153 -6.14 -19.99 -13.09
CA GLU A 153 -6.59 -20.93 -14.11
C GLU A 153 -7.55 -20.15 -15.00
N GLN A 154 -7.07 -19.72 -16.18
CA GLN A 154 -7.95 -19.17 -17.20
C GLN A 154 -8.94 -20.28 -17.58
N ALA A 155 -10.17 -20.16 -17.08
CA ALA A 155 -11.30 -20.97 -17.50
C ALA A 155 -11.72 -20.60 -18.93
#